data_AF-A0A2V5HEH3-F1
#
_entry.id   AF-A0A2V5HEH3-F1
#
_cell.length_a   1.000
_cell.length_b   1.000
_cell.length_c   1.000
_cell.angle_alpha   90.00
_cell.angle_beta   90.00
_cell.angle_gamma   90.00
#
_symmetry.space_group_name_H-M   'P 1'
#
loop_
_entity.id
_entity.type
_entity.pdbx_description
1 polymer ?
#
loop_
_entity_poly.entity_id
_entity_poly.type
_entity_poly.pdbx_seq_one_letter_code
_entity_poly.pdbx_strand_id
1 'polypeptide(L)'
;MASSTASLIRHSHASQSPTTNIVKYYIPKYLLPCFAPIKLPTILSLAYRGASVEGQYPRVILIRSSIHLTRYRKRGRTKQLRNTWHMTISYKSAAHLAKGSHLTAHIYVMNKHHPVFLRANLCGERPDTAKQASGRAVWGSMDNSEHITREVAYGYLPQWEQRMSDTCGRAYTSREKRQPWEGRGGLIRFVLSREKETIKE
;
A
#
# COMPACT_ATOMS: atom_id res chain seq x y z
N MET A 1 -6.47 47.28 -43.04
CA MET A 1 -7.08 46.71 -41.81
C MET A 1 -6.59 45.28 -41.68
N ALA A 2 -5.69 45.02 -40.73
CA ALA A 2 -5.00 43.74 -40.60
C ALA A 2 -5.84 42.76 -39.77
N SER A 3 -6.16 41.61 -40.34
CA SER A 3 -6.88 40.52 -39.69
C SER A 3 -5.93 39.75 -38.79
N SER A 4 -6.25 39.71 -37.49
CA SER A 4 -5.50 38.99 -36.46
C SER A 4 -5.87 37.50 -36.50
N THR A 5 -5.00 36.66 -37.06
CA THR A 5 -5.12 35.21 -36.96
C THR A 5 -4.63 34.75 -35.59
N ALA A 6 -5.58 34.46 -34.70
CA ALA A 6 -5.33 33.81 -33.42
C ALA A 6 -4.83 32.38 -33.63
N SER A 7 -3.57 32.13 -33.26
CA SER A 7 -2.99 30.79 -33.18
C SER A 7 -3.60 30.03 -32.00
N LEU A 8 -4.55 29.14 -32.28
CA LEU A 8 -5.03 28.13 -31.33
C LEU A 8 -3.92 27.11 -31.08
N ILE A 9 -3.13 27.33 -30.02
CA ILE A 9 -2.25 26.30 -29.46
C ILE A 9 -3.16 25.21 -28.87
N ARG A 10 -3.40 24.15 -29.64
CA ARG A 10 -3.94 22.90 -29.11
C ARG A 10 -2.85 22.28 -28.24
N HIS A 11 -2.97 22.45 -26.93
CA HIS A 11 -2.22 21.63 -25.97
C HIS A 11 -2.66 20.17 -26.17
N SER A 12 -1.85 19.39 -26.89
CA SER A 12 -1.94 17.95 -26.89
C SER A 12 -1.63 17.47 -25.47
N HIS A 13 -2.68 17.17 -24.70
CA HIS A 13 -2.55 16.41 -23.47
C HIS A 13 -2.01 15.04 -23.85
N ALA A 14 -0.70 14.86 -23.71
CA ALA A 14 -0.08 13.54 -23.80
C ALA A 14 -0.81 12.62 -22.82
N SER A 15 -1.53 11.65 -23.35
CA SER A 15 -2.11 10.55 -22.60
C SER A 15 -0.97 9.81 -21.89
N GLN A 16 -0.74 10.10 -20.61
CA GLN A 16 0.15 9.29 -19.80
C GLN A 16 -0.47 7.89 -19.75
N SER A 17 0.19 6.92 -20.37
CA SER A 17 -0.23 5.52 -20.37
C SER A 17 -0.48 5.05 -18.94
N PRO A 18 -1.50 4.21 -18.67
CA PRO A 18 -1.73 3.69 -17.34
C PRO A 18 -0.48 2.97 -16.86
N THR A 19 0.13 3.49 -15.78
CA THR A 19 1.35 2.94 -15.23
C THR A 19 0.97 1.77 -14.32
N THR A 20 1.38 0.56 -14.68
CA THR A 20 1.22 -0.62 -13.82
C THR A 20 2.36 -0.68 -12.83
N ASN A 21 2.05 -0.62 -11.53
CA ASN A 21 3.01 -0.84 -10.46
C ASN A 21 2.88 -2.27 -9.91
N ILE A 22 3.86 -3.13 -10.21
CA ILE A 22 3.98 -4.46 -9.64
C ILE A 22 4.70 -4.35 -8.29
N VAL A 23 4.07 -4.91 -7.24
CA VAL A 23 4.59 -4.89 -5.88
C VAL A 23 4.73 -6.31 -5.35
N LYS A 24 5.91 -6.59 -4.78
CA LYS A 24 6.18 -7.83 -4.06
C LYS A 24 5.96 -7.64 -2.56
N TYR A 25 5.11 -8.48 -1.99
CA TYR A 25 4.80 -8.52 -0.58
C TYR A 25 5.52 -9.67 0.08
N TYR A 26 6.10 -9.40 1.24
CA TYR A 26 6.67 -10.38 2.13
C TYR A 26 5.84 -10.40 3.41
N ILE A 27 5.27 -11.56 3.72
CA ILE A 27 4.40 -11.77 4.88
C ILE A 27 5.01 -12.88 5.73
N PRO A 28 5.48 -12.58 6.95
CA PRO A 28 5.93 -13.61 7.86
C PRO A 28 4.84 -14.65 8.13
N LYS A 29 5.18 -15.94 8.06
CA LYS A 29 4.22 -17.04 8.21
C LYS A 29 3.46 -16.98 9.55
N TYR A 30 4.12 -16.56 10.62
CA TYR A 30 3.52 -16.41 11.94
C TYR A 30 2.42 -15.33 12.01
N LEU A 31 2.35 -14.41 11.05
CA LEU A 31 1.30 -13.39 10.98
C LEU A 31 0.05 -13.86 10.23
N LEU A 32 0.12 -14.93 9.43
CA LEU A 32 -1.00 -15.39 8.61
C LEU A 32 -2.24 -15.73 9.44
N PRO A 33 -2.14 -16.45 10.58
CA PRO A 33 -3.30 -16.73 11.42
C PRO A 33 -3.97 -15.45 11.95
N CYS A 34 -3.20 -14.39 12.19
CA CYS A 34 -3.75 -13.11 12.65
C CYS A 34 -4.58 -12.40 11.57
N PHE A 35 -4.40 -12.77 10.30
CA PHE A 35 -5.18 -12.25 9.18
C PHE A 35 -6.34 -13.17 8.80
N ALA A 36 -6.54 -14.33 9.43
CA ALA A 36 -7.69 -15.19 9.13
C ALA A 36 -9.05 -14.45 9.21
N PRO A 37 -9.30 -13.57 10.21
CA PRO A 37 -10.55 -12.80 10.25
C PRO A 37 -10.64 -11.70 9.18
N ILE A 38 -9.52 -11.33 8.56
CA ILE A 38 -9.39 -10.19 7.64
C ILE A 38 -8.74 -10.70 6.35
N LYS A 39 -9.57 -10.96 5.32
CA LYS A 39 -9.10 -11.46 4.02
C LYS A 39 -7.75 -10.83 3.61
N LEU A 40 -6.75 -11.68 3.33
CA LEU A 40 -5.39 -11.23 3.01
C LEU A 40 -5.34 -10.11 1.94
N PRO A 41 -6.15 -10.16 0.86
CA PRO A 41 -6.27 -9.04 -0.08
C PRO A 41 -6.53 -7.68 0.58
N THR A 42 -7.36 -7.60 1.62
CA THR A 42 -7.62 -6.36 2.34
C THR A 42 -6.37 -5.83 3.02
N ILE A 43 -5.59 -6.71 3.66
CA ILE A 43 -4.32 -6.36 4.30
C ILE A 43 -3.30 -5.84 3.27
N LEU A 44 -3.17 -6.51 2.13
CA LEU A 44 -2.26 -6.09 1.06
C LEU A 44 -2.64 -4.71 0.51
N SER A 45 -3.93 -4.47 0.31
CA SER A 45 -4.44 -3.18 -0.18
C SER A 45 -4.19 -2.05 0.83
N LEU A 46 -4.36 -2.31 2.12
CA LEU A 46 -4.04 -1.35 3.19
C LEU A 46 -2.56 -1.01 3.22
N ALA A 47 -1.71 -2.04 3.15
CA ALA A 47 -0.26 -1.88 3.13
C ALA A 47 0.19 -1.05 1.92
N TYR A 48 -0.36 -1.35 0.73
CA TYR A 48 -0.11 -0.56 -0.47
C TYR A 48 -0.51 0.90 -0.30
N ARG A 49 -1.74 1.13 0.17
CA ARG A 49 -2.27 2.48 0.37
C ARG A 49 -1.42 3.27 1.36
N GLY A 50 -0.97 2.64 2.44
CA GLY A 50 -0.10 3.26 3.43
C GLY A 50 1.31 3.56 2.93
N ALA A 51 1.89 2.67 2.13
CA ALA A 51 3.21 2.87 1.53
C ALA A 51 3.19 3.87 0.36
N SER A 52 2.04 4.07 -0.26
CA SER A 52 1.87 5.00 -1.40
C SER A 52 1.34 6.38 -0.97
N VAL A 53 1.23 6.63 0.34
CA VAL A 53 0.99 7.98 0.86
C VAL A 53 2.12 8.89 0.37
N GLU A 54 1.79 10.15 0.08
CA GLU A 54 2.71 11.14 -0.53
C GLU A 54 3.15 10.80 -1.98
N GLY A 55 2.42 9.94 -2.68
CA GLY A 55 2.69 9.66 -4.11
C GLY A 55 3.90 8.75 -4.33
N GLN A 56 4.30 7.98 -3.32
CA GLN A 56 5.38 7.01 -3.46
C GLN A 56 4.88 5.75 -4.18
N TYR A 57 5.75 5.14 -4.98
CA TYR A 57 5.46 3.88 -5.69
C TYR A 57 6.33 2.76 -5.09
N PRO A 58 5.83 2.05 -4.07
CA PRO A 58 6.57 0.94 -3.48
C PRO A 58 6.71 -0.18 -4.50
N ARG A 59 7.87 -0.84 -4.52
CA ARG A 59 8.16 -2.07 -5.28
C ARG A 59 8.16 -3.29 -4.39
N VAL A 60 8.55 -3.11 -3.13
CA VAL A 60 8.58 -4.17 -2.13
C VAL A 60 7.96 -3.68 -0.84
N ILE A 61 7.10 -4.51 -0.24
CA ILE A 61 6.47 -4.26 1.06
C ILE A 61 6.65 -5.48 1.96
N LEU A 62 7.19 -5.26 3.16
CA LEU A 62 7.27 -6.22 4.25
C LEU A 62 6.20 -5.90 5.29
N ILE A 63 5.31 -6.86 5.56
CA ILE A 63 4.34 -6.76 6.65
C ILE A 63 5.01 -7.12 7.96
N ARG A 64 5.06 -6.19 8.91
CA ARG A 64 5.83 -6.36 10.16
C ARG A 64 4.98 -6.61 11.39
N SER A 65 3.68 -6.35 11.31
CA SER A 65 2.77 -6.64 12.40
C SER A 65 1.37 -6.96 11.89
N SER A 66 0.60 -7.68 12.71
CA SER A 66 -0.86 -7.69 12.60
C SER A 66 -1.43 -6.33 13.01
N ILE A 67 -2.75 -6.15 12.81
CA ILE A 67 -3.45 -4.96 13.31
C ILE A 67 -3.64 -5.08 14.82
N HIS A 68 -3.09 -4.12 15.54
CA HIS A 68 -3.10 -4.09 17.00
C HIS A 68 -3.20 -2.66 17.53
N LEU A 69 -3.55 -2.54 18.81
CA LEU A 69 -3.66 -1.27 19.49
C LEU A 69 -2.28 -0.72 19.83
N THR A 70 -2.08 0.58 19.65
CA THR A 70 -0.87 1.26 20.13
C THR A 70 -0.76 1.15 21.64
N ARG A 71 0.37 0.61 22.11
CA ARG A 71 0.71 0.51 23.53
C ARG A 71 1.88 1.44 23.84
N TYR A 72 1.84 2.07 25.01
CA TYR A 72 2.90 2.94 25.52
C TYR A 72 3.13 2.65 27.01
N ARG A 73 4.32 2.92 27.53
CA ARG A 73 4.59 2.80 28.98
C ARG A 73 4.40 4.15 29.66
N LYS A 74 3.67 4.17 30.78
CA LYS A 74 3.53 5.36 31.65
C LYS A 74 3.66 4.91 33.11
N ARG A 75 4.66 5.44 33.82
CA ARG A 75 4.98 5.10 35.22
C ARG A 75 5.10 3.58 35.46
N GLY A 76 5.94 2.91 34.68
CA GLY A 76 6.17 1.45 34.78
C GLY A 76 5.02 0.55 34.29
N ARG A 77 3.83 1.09 34.01
CA ARG A 77 2.68 0.31 33.51
C ARG A 77 2.51 0.47 32.00
N THR A 78 2.23 -0.63 31.32
CA THR A 78 1.82 -0.60 29.91
C THR A 78 0.38 -0.09 29.81
N LYS A 79 0.20 1.04 29.16
CA LYS A 79 -1.08 1.64 28.83
C LYS A 79 -1.35 1.50 27.34
N GLN A 80 -2.63 1.53 26.99
CA GLN A 80 -3.07 1.47 25.61
C GLN A 80 -3.61 2.83 25.19
N LEU A 81 -3.22 3.30 24.01
CA LEU A 81 -3.88 4.45 23.42
C LEU A 81 -5.30 4.00 22.99
N ARG A 82 -6.33 4.71 23.46
CA ARG A 82 -7.72 4.36 23.14
C ARG A 82 -7.92 4.43 21.61
N ASN A 83 -8.58 3.41 21.07
CA ASN A 83 -9.08 3.33 19.69
C ASN A 83 -8.04 3.59 18.58
N THR A 84 -6.76 3.38 18.86
CA THR A 84 -5.70 3.60 17.88
C THR A 84 -5.19 2.26 17.38
N TRP A 85 -5.96 1.68 16.45
CA TRP A 85 -5.57 0.46 15.76
C TRP A 85 -4.59 0.78 14.64
N HIS A 86 -3.52 0.00 14.55
CA HIS A 86 -2.54 0.20 13.49
C HIS A 86 -1.83 -1.10 13.12
N MET A 87 -1.25 -1.11 11.94
CA MET A 87 -0.26 -2.10 11.52
C MET A 87 1.02 -1.39 11.10
N THR A 88 2.15 -2.08 11.25
CA THR A 88 3.45 -1.58 10.84
C THR A 88 3.90 -2.32 9.60
N ILE A 89 4.38 -1.57 8.62
CA ILE A 89 5.02 -2.10 7.43
C ILE A 89 6.38 -1.45 7.24
N SER A 90 7.25 -2.13 6.51
CA SER A 90 8.42 -1.51 5.91
C SER A 90 8.36 -1.68 4.41
N TYR A 91 8.84 -0.72 3.65
CA TYR A 91 8.73 -0.76 2.20
C TYR A 91 9.90 -0.08 1.52
N LYS A 92 10.06 -0.39 0.23
CA LYS A 92 11.10 0.18 -0.62
C LYS A 92 10.52 0.63 -1.95
N SER A 93 10.90 1.83 -2.37
CA SER A 93 10.79 2.24 -3.76
C SER A 93 12.03 1.77 -4.55
N ALA A 94 12.04 2.01 -5.86
CA ALA A 94 13.19 1.69 -6.70
C ALA A 94 14.50 2.35 -6.21
N ALA A 95 14.44 3.60 -5.75
CA ALA A 95 15.61 4.31 -5.21
C ALA A 95 16.14 3.66 -3.93
N HIS A 96 15.24 3.28 -3.01
CA HIS A 96 15.61 2.63 -1.76
C HIS A 96 16.19 1.22 -1.97
N LEU A 97 15.70 0.50 -2.99
CA LEU A 97 16.31 -0.77 -3.41
C LEU A 97 17.75 -0.58 -3.86
N ALA A 98 18.02 0.42 -4.70
CA ALA A 98 19.38 0.72 -5.18
C ALA A 98 20.33 1.14 -4.04
N LYS A 99 19.81 1.85 -3.02
CA LYS A 99 20.58 2.34 -1.87
C LYS A 99 20.77 1.31 -0.76
N GLY A 100 20.01 0.20 -0.75
CA GLY A 100 20.03 -0.75 0.36
C GLY A 100 19.38 -0.19 1.64
N SER A 101 18.32 0.60 1.47
CA SER A 101 17.57 1.23 2.56
C SER A 101 16.09 0.96 2.45
N HIS A 102 15.33 1.29 3.48
CA HIS A 102 13.88 1.16 3.51
C HIS A 102 13.23 2.27 4.34
N LEU A 103 11.94 2.46 4.09
CA LEU A 103 11.05 3.29 4.92
C LEU A 103 10.19 2.39 5.80
N THR A 104 9.69 2.94 6.89
CA THR A 104 8.71 2.28 7.76
C THR A 104 7.46 3.14 7.82
N ALA A 105 6.28 2.52 7.76
CA ALA A 105 5.02 3.21 7.93
C ALA A 105 4.19 2.57 9.03
N HIS A 106 3.56 3.40 9.85
CA HIS A 106 2.49 3.00 10.76
C HIS A 106 1.16 3.36 10.12
N ILE A 107 0.39 2.35 9.72
CA ILE A 107 -0.89 2.49 9.05
C ILE A 107 -1.99 2.41 10.09
N TYR A 108 -2.69 3.51 10.32
CA TYR A 108 -3.78 3.59 11.27
C TYR A 108 -5.10 3.23 10.60
N VAL A 109 -5.90 2.42 11.30
CA VAL A 109 -7.19 1.92 10.84
C VAL A 109 -8.26 2.15 11.90
N MET A 110 -9.53 2.20 11.48
CA MET A 110 -10.64 2.46 12.39
C MET A 110 -10.93 1.28 13.32
N ASN A 111 -10.83 0.05 12.81
CA ASN A 111 -11.15 -1.18 13.54
C ASN A 111 -10.20 -2.31 13.11
N LYS A 112 -9.92 -3.25 14.02
CA LYS A 112 -9.16 -4.47 13.72
C LYS A 112 -9.87 -5.35 12.69
N HIS A 113 -11.16 -5.64 12.86
CA HIS A 113 -11.89 -6.64 12.06
C HIS A 113 -12.41 -6.06 10.73
N HIS A 114 -12.70 -4.76 10.73
CA HIS A 114 -13.08 -4.01 9.52
C HIS A 114 -12.11 -2.84 9.33
N PRO A 115 -10.89 -3.11 8.84
CA PRO A 115 -9.84 -2.11 8.79
C PRO A 115 -10.09 -1.11 7.67
N VAL A 116 -10.77 -0.02 8.01
CA VAL A 116 -10.89 1.18 7.18
C VAL A 116 -9.63 2.02 7.38
N PHE A 117 -8.91 2.30 6.30
CA PHE A 117 -7.72 3.16 6.31
C PHE A 117 -8.06 4.57 6.80
N LEU A 118 -7.31 5.08 7.77
CA LEU A 118 -7.45 6.45 8.25
C LEU A 118 -6.29 7.33 7.75
N ARG A 119 -5.06 6.92 8.07
CA ARG A 119 -3.83 7.64 7.72
C ARG A 119 -2.63 6.71 7.83
N ALA A 120 -1.51 7.13 7.27
CA ALA A 120 -0.21 6.52 7.55
C ALA A 120 0.76 7.58 8.09
N ASN A 121 1.54 7.20 9.09
CA ASN A 121 2.69 7.99 9.53
C ASN A 121 3.95 7.32 9.00
N LEU A 122 4.70 8.04 8.19
CA LEU A 122 5.99 7.60 7.67
C LEU A 122 7.09 7.90 8.69
N CYS A 123 7.96 6.93 8.90
CA CYS A 123 9.21 7.11 9.63
C CYS A 123 10.34 7.40 8.65
N GLY A 124 11.40 8.05 9.15
CA GLY A 124 12.60 8.32 8.37
C GLY A 124 13.24 7.06 7.81
N GLU A 125 13.99 7.27 6.72
CA GLU A 125 14.75 6.24 6.02
C GLU A 125 15.76 5.54 6.95
N ARG A 126 15.91 4.22 6.80
CA ARG A 126 16.86 3.41 7.56
C ARG A 126 17.60 2.45 6.63
N PRO A 127 18.89 2.14 6.92
CA PRO A 127 19.59 1.09 6.20
C PRO A 127 18.96 -0.27 6.51
N ASP A 128 19.08 -1.24 5.59
CA ASP A 128 18.53 -2.59 5.81
C ASP A 128 19.13 -3.32 7.01
N THR A 129 20.37 -2.95 7.37
CA THR A 129 21.07 -3.45 8.56
C THR A 129 20.48 -2.93 9.88
N ALA A 130 19.53 -1.99 9.83
CA ALA A 130 18.92 -1.42 11.03
C ALA A 130 18.24 -2.50 11.88
N LYS A 131 18.54 -2.48 13.17
CA LYS A 131 17.96 -3.39 14.17
C LYS A 131 16.90 -2.68 15.01
N GLN A 132 15.92 -3.43 15.45
CA GLN A 132 15.01 -3.02 16.51
C GLN A 132 15.75 -2.97 17.85
N ALA A 133 15.16 -2.34 18.86
CA ALA A 133 15.69 -2.37 20.23
C ALA A 133 15.86 -3.79 20.80
N SER A 134 15.11 -4.77 20.27
CA SER A 134 15.24 -6.19 20.58
C SER A 134 16.44 -6.88 19.92
N GLY A 135 17.23 -6.17 19.11
CA GLY A 135 18.33 -6.74 18.32
C GLY A 135 17.92 -7.41 17.01
N ARG A 136 16.62 -7.62 16.77
CA ARG A 136 16.10 -8.21 15.52
C ARG A 136 16.21 -7.22 14.37
N ALA A 137 16.62 -7.70 13.19
CA ALA A 137 16.66 -6.89 11.98
C ALA A 137 15.25 -6.35 11.64
N VAL A 138 15.20 -5.06 11.26
CA VAL A 138 13.97 -4.40 10.84
C VAL A 138 13.52 -4.91 9.48
N TRP A 139 14.47 -4.95 8.54
CA TRP A 139 14.37 -5.58 7.24
C TRP A 139 15.09 -6.92 7.36
N GLY A 140 14.39 -7.93 7.87
CA GLY A 140 14.96 -9.27 8.08
C GLY A 140 15.45 -9.90 6.78
N SER A 141 16.17 -11.02 6.90
CA SER A 141 16.47 -11.85 5.73
C SER A 141 15.14 -12.24 5.09
N MET A 142 14.96 -11.89 3.82
CA MET A 142 13.75 -12.22 3.05
C MET A 142 13.78 -13.67 2.56
N ASP A 143 14.34 -14.56 3.37
CA ASP A 143 14.33 -15.98 3.08
C ASP A 143 12.88 -16.48 3.01
N ASN A 144 12.59 -17.23 1.95
CA ASN A 144 11.28 -17.77 1.64
C ASN A 144 10.84 -18.85 2.66
N SER A 145 11.77 -19.37 3.45
CA SER A 145 11.49 -20.32 4.52
C SER A 145 10.57 -19.72 5.61
N GLU A 146 10.72 -18.44 5.95
CA GLU A 146 9.95 -17.76 7.02
C GLU A 146 8.82 -16.87 6.49
N HIS A 147 8.83 -16.54 5.19
CA HIS A 147 7.89 -15.59 4.58
C HIS A 147 7.10 -16.24 3.45
N ILE A 148 5.82 -15.92 3.36
CA ILE A 148 5.06 -16.07 2.11
C ILE A 148 5.30 -14.84 1.26
N THR A 149 5.53 -15.05 -0.03
CA THR A 149 5.63 -13.99 -1.02
C THR A 149 4.36 -13.89 -1.84
N ARG A 150 3.92 -12.67 -2.15
CA ARG A 150 2.79 -12.39 -3.05
C ARG A 150 3.15 -11.25 -3.97
N GLU A 151 2.87 -11.40 -5.25
CA GLU A 151 3.02 -10.33 -6.23
C GLU A 151 1.64 -9.81 -6.61
N VAL A 152 1.48 -8.49 -6.60
CA VAL A 152 0.22 -7.83 -6.95
C VAL A 152 0.53 -6.66 -7.86
N ALA A 153 -0.15 -6.60 -9.01
CA ALA A 153 -0.12 -5.47 -9.92
C ALA A 153 -1.18 -4.44 -9.51
N TYR A 154 -0.81 -3.16 -9.50
CA TYR A 154 -1.70 -2.05 -9.24
C TYR A 154 -1.72 -1.15 -10.48
N GLY A 155 -2.92 -0.94 -11.03
CA GLY A 155 -3.13 0.00 -12.12
C GLY A 155 -3.50 1.38 -11.59
N TYR A 156 -2.90 2.42 -12.16
CA TYR A 156 -3.30 3.81 -11.93
C TYR A 156 -4.09 4.30 -13.13
N LEU A 157 -5.36 4.67 -12.90
CA LEU A 157 -6.12 5.41 -13.90
C LEU A 157 -5.91 6.91 -13.69
N PRO A 158 -5.65 7.67 -14.77
CA PRO A 158 -5.68 9.11 -14.70
C PRO A 158 -7.10 9.61 -14.35
N GLN A 159 -7.16 10.71 -13.61
CA GLN A 159 -8.39 11.22 -12.97
C GLN A 159 -9.54 11.50 -13.96
N TRP A 160 -9.24 11.75 -15.25
CA TRP A 160 -10.25 12.03 -16.27
C TRP A 160 -10.96 10.76 -16.79
N GLU A 161 -10.28 9.61 -16.86
CA GLU A 161 -10.91 8.32 -17.18
C GLU A 161 -11.81 7.83 -16.05
N GLN A 162 -11.49 8.22 -14.82
CA GLN A 162 -12.28 7.90 -13.64
C GLN A 162 -13.67 8.55 -13.69
N ARG A 163 -13.78 9.82 -14.14
CA ARG A 163 -15.07 10.49 -14.33
C ARG A 163 -15.94 9.83 -15.40
N MET A 164 -15.33 9.34 -16.48
CA MET A 164 -16.05 8.63 -17.55
C MET A 164 -16.56 7.25 -17.08
N SER A 165 -15.77 6.57 -16.25
CA SER A 165 -16.15 5.27 -15.66
C SER A 165 -17.33 5.40 -14.68
N ASP A 166 -17.37 6.48 -13.89
CA ASP A 166 -18.47 6.74 -12.96
C ASP A 166 -19.78 7.12 -13.68
N THR A 167 -19.72 7.72 -14.87
CA THR A 167 -20.90 8.02 -15.69
C THR A 167 -21.45 6.79 -16.44
N CYS A 168 -20.60 5.86 -16.87
CA CYS A 168 -21.02 4.64 -17.56
C CYS A 168 -21.33 3.47 -16.61
N GLY A 169 -20.84 3.51 -15.37
CA GLY A 169 -21.02 2.46 -14.35
C GLY A 169 -22.41 2.37 -13.70
N ARG A 170 -23.36 3.25 -14.03
CA ARG A 170 -24.74 3.21 -13.49
C ARG A 170 -25.56 2.00 -13.95
N ALA A 171 -25.10 1.23 -14.94
CA ALA A 171 -25.87 0.08 -15.45
C ALA A 171 -25.56 -1.27 -14.76
N TYR A 172 -24.45 -1.43 -14.04
CA TYR A 172 -24.10 -2.69 -13.38
C TYR A 172 -23.32 -2.44 -12.09
N THR A 173 -24.02 -2.26 -10.97
CA THR A 173 -23.68 -2.88 -9.68
C THR A 173 -24.71 -2.44 -8.63
N SER A 174 -25.48 -3.41 -8.17
CA SER A 174 -26.31 -3.30 -6.99
C SER A 174 -25.44 -3.03 -5.74
N ARG A 175 -25.75 -1.93 -5.05
CA ARG A 175 -25.81 -1.84 -3.58
C ARG A 175 -24.55 -2.26 -2.79
N GLU A 176 -23.43 -1.57 -3.01
CA GLU A 176 -22.42 -1.40 -1.96
C GLU A 176 -21.88 0.03 -2.01
N LYS A 177 -22.14 0.81 -0.95
CA LYS A 177 -21.68 2.20 -0.82
C LYS A 177 -20.15 2.24 -0.72
N ARG A 178 -19.45 2.33 -1.86
CA ARG A 178 -18.03 2.65 -1.91
C ARG A 178 -17.86 4.17 -1.82
N GLN A 179 -17.18 4.63 -0.77
CA GLN A 179 -16.80 6.04 -0.64
C GLN A 179 -15.80 6.41 -1.77
N PRO A 180 -16.06 7.45 -2.57
CA PRO A 180 -15.13 7.95 -3.59
C PRO A 180 -13.85 8.50 -2.95
N TRP A 181 -12.73 8.36 -3.65
CA TRP A 181 -11.42 8.88 -3.25
C TRP A 181 -11.26 10.33 -3.72
N GLU A 182 -10.91 11.26 -2.82
CA GLU A 182 -10.50 12.65 -3.14
C GLU A 182 -8.96 12.83 -3.16
N GLY A 183 -8.22 11.80 -3.57
CA GLY A 183 -6.79 11.90 -3.87
C GLY A 183 -6.54 11.73 -5.36
N ARG A 184 -5.56 12.44 -5.92
CA ARG A 184 -5.22 12.42 -7.35
C ARG A 184 -4.99 10.98 -7.85
N GLY A 185 -5.98 10.41 -8.55
CA GLY A 185 -5.93 9.09 -9.18
C GLY A 185 -6.53 7.96 -8.33
N GLY A 186 -7.63 7.36 -8.82
CA GLY A 186 -8.25 6.18 -8.23
C GLY A 186 -7.50 4.89 -8.53
N LEU A 187 -7.22 4.13 -7.48
CA LEU A 187 -6.62 2.80 -7.56
C LEU A 187 -7.65 1.79 -8.09
N ILE A 188 -7.46 1.27 -9.30
CA ILE A 188 -8.17 0.07 -9.74
C ILE A 188 -7.34 -1.15 -9.39
N ARG A 189 -7.97 -2.03 -8.63
CA ARG A 189 -7.37 -3.25 -8.11
C ARG A 189 -7.53 -4.39 -9.11
N PHE A 190 -6.48 -4.70 -9.87
CA PHE A 190 -6.36 -5.99 -10.56
C PHE A 190 -5.45 -6.91 -9.74
N VAL A 191 -6.03 -7.79 -8.91
CA VAL A 191 -5.24 -8.82 -8.23
C VAL A 191 -4.97 -9.95 -9.21
N LEU A 192 -3.87 -9.88 -9.94
CA LEU A 192 -3.28 -11.06 -10.58
C LEU A 192 -2.28 -11.67 -9.61
N SER A 193 -2.74 -12.58 -8.75
CA SER A 193 -1.85 -13.36 -7.89
C SER A 193 -1.30 -14.54 -8.68
N ARG A 194 -0.02 -14.50 -9.05
CA ARG A 194 0.70 -15.69 -9.53
C ARG A 194 1.28 -16.42 -8.31
N GLU A 195 0.76 -17.60 -7.99
CA GLU A 195 1.46 -18.53 -7.12
C GLU A 195 2.54 -19.21 -7.97
N LYS A 196 3.81 -19.09 -7.57
CA LYS A 196 4.86 -19.94 -8.13
C LYS A 196 4.83 -21.24 -7.35
N GLU A 197 4.15 -22.25 -7.88
CA GLU A 197 4.37 -23.63 -7.46
C GLU A 197 5.78 -24.03 -7.90
N THR A 198 6.66 -24.28 -6.94
CA THR A 198 7.93 -24.96 -7.20
C THR A 198 7.62 -26.43 -7.47
N ILE A 199 7.62 -26.80 -8.74
CA ILE A 199 7.72 -28.20 -9.17
C ILE A 199 9.05 -28.73 -8.62
N LYS A 200 8.99 -29.74 -7.77
CA LYS A 200 10.16 -30.53 -7.38
C LYS A 200 10.42 -31.51 -8.53
N GLU A 201 11.60 -31.39 -9.14
CA GLU A 201 12.22 -32.49 -9.90
C GLU A 201 12.77 -33.56 -8.94
#